data_AF-R4RQY6-F1
#
_entry.id   AF-R4RQY6-F1
#
_cell.length_a   1.000
_cell.length_b   1.000
_cell.length_c   1.000
_cell.angle_alpha   90.00
_cell.angle_beta   90.00
_cell.angle_gamma   90.00
#
_symmetry.space_group_name_H-M   'P 1'
#
loop_
_entity.id
_entity.type
_entity.pdbx_description
1 polymer ?
#
loop_
_entity_poly.entity_id
_entity_poly.type
_entity_poly.pdbx_seq_one_letter_code
_entity_poly.pdbx_strand_id
1 'polypeptide(L)'
;MTLKKLLLLSYDDCIIFLKEKHGDVKGNYFIKNNEGKFVHNKKILKFQSDGLEIHHVLEKEEPGLSNPQKLNLDFHYQEAQNLVYCDLLEHFLLHLKIYDYYATNEKPEIGIKGAFLINNKIRDLFQNNQITTTKQKERIKECEIENGINV
;
A
#
# COMPACT_ATOMS: atom_id res chain seq x y z
N MET A 1 -7.12 13.13 10.28
CA MET A 1 -7.39 14.03 9.13
C MET A 1 -6.32 13.80 8.06
N THR A 2 -6.47 12.77 7.21
CA THR A 2 -5.30 12.16 6.55
C THR A 2 -5.39 12.08 5.01
N LEU A 3 -6.50 11.59 4.45
CA LEU A 3 -6.63 11.37 3.00
C LEU A 3 -6.73 12.67 2.19
N LYS A 4 -7.42 13.69 2.71
CA LYS A 4 -7.54 15.01 2.07
C LYS A 4 -6.19 15.67 1.79
N LYS A 5 -5.21 15.44 2.68
CA LYS A 5 -3.86 15.98 2.52
C LYS A 5 -3.14 15.29 1.35
N LEU A 6 -3.19 13.95 1.29
CA LEU A 6 -2.58 13.16 0.22
C LEU A 6 -3.09 13.54 -1.18
N LEU A 7 -4.38 13.90 -1.31
CA LEU A 7 -4.94 14.36 -2.58
C LEU A 7 -4.23 15.59 -3.15
N LEU A 8 -3.71 16.48 -2.29
CA LEU A 8 -3.03 17.71 -2.68
C LEU A 8 -1.53 17.55 -2.90
N LEU A 9 -0.95 16.43 -2.50
CA LEU A 9 0.48 16.17 -2.57
C LEU A 9 0.89 15.53 -3.91
N SER A 10 2.17 15.70 -4.27
CA SER A 10 2.81 14.88 -5.31
C SER A 10 2.97 13.44 -4.84
N TYR A 11 3.32 12.51 -5.74
CA TYR A 11 3.59 11.13 -5.34
C TYR A 11 4.70 11.06 -4.28
N ASP A 12 5.83 11.74 -4.53
CA ASP A 12 6.98 11.70 -3.63
C ASP A 12 6.67 12.33 -2.26
N ASP A 13 5.90 13.43 -2.24
CA ASP A 13 5.44 14.03 -0.99
C ASP A 13 4.45 13.12 -0.23
N CYS A 14 3.63 12.34 -0.94
CA CYS A 14 2.80 11.32 -0.31
C CYS A 14 3.66 10.27 0.41
N ILE A 15 4.76 9.82 -0.20
CA ILE A 15 5.68 8.84 0.40
C ILE A 15 6.33 9.41 1.66
N ILE A 16 6.81 10.65 1.62
CA ILE A 16 7.40 11.32 2.79
C ILE A 16 6.38 11.37 3.92
N PHE A 17 5.18 11.88 3.63
CA PHE A 17 4.11 12.02 4.62
C PHE A 17 3.69 10.67 5.23
N LEU A 18 3.61 9.60 4.42
CA LEU A 18 3.23 8.28 4.91
C LEU A 18 4.33 7.64 5.77
N LYS A 19 5.61 7.86 5.45
CA LYS A 19 6.73 7.45 6.31
C LYS A 19 6.71 8.18 7.65
N GLU A 20 6.40 9.48 7.67
CA GLU A 20 6.21 10.25 8.91
C GLU A 20 5.03 9.71 9.74
N LYS A 21 3.91 9.38 9.07
CA LYS A 21 2.68 8.92 9.72
C LYS A 21 2.80 7.52 10.31
N HIS A 22 3.32 6.57 9.53
CA HIS A 22 3.29 5.13 9.86
C HIS A 22 4.66 4.58 10.28
N GLY A 23 5.72 5.37 10.13
CA GLY A 23 7.10 4.95 10.33
C GLY A 23 7.68 4.16 9.15
N ASP A 24 9.00 4.00 9.16
CA ASP A 24 9.70 3.24 8.11
C ASP A 24 9.39 1.74 8.17
N VAL A 25 9.35 1.12 6.99
CA VAL A 25 9.32 -0.34 6.86
C VAL A 25 10.63 -0.91 7.42
N LYS A 26 10.51 -1.90 8.32
CA LYS A 26 11.66 -2.39 9.12
C LYS A 26 12.45 -3.52 8.47
N GLY A 27 12.26 -3.77 7.17
CA GLY A 27 12.97 -4.81 6.46
C GLY A 27 12.57 -4.91 4.99
N ASN A 28 13.36 -5.67 4.25
CA ASN A 28 13.16 -5.87 2.81
C ASN A 28 11.90 -6.69 2.55
N TYR A 29 11.26 -6.46 1.41
CA TYR A 29 9.99 -7.09 1.03
C TYR A 29 10.13 -8.61 0.87
N PHE A 30 11.21 -9.03 0.20
CA PHE A 30 11.65 -10.42 0.14
C PHE A 30 12.94 -10.61 0.96
N ILE A 31 13.08 -11.79 1.56
CA ILE A 31 14.26 -12.23 2.29
C ILE A 31 14.65 -13.64 1.85
N LYS A 32 15.91 -14.02 2.02
CA LYS A 32 16.31 -15.41 1.83
C LYS A 32 15.95 -16.24 3.07
N ASN A 33 15.34 -17.40 2.85
CA ASN A 33 15.17 -18.41 3.89
C ASN A 33 16.48 -19.18 4.13
N ASN A 34 16.45 -20.15 5.05
CA ASN A 34 17.61 -20.99 5.37
C ASN A 34 18.11 -21.85 4.17
N GLU A 35 17.28 -22.05 3.15
CA GLU A 35 17.63 -22.75 1.90
C GLU A 35 18.16 -21.80 0.81
N GLY A 36 18.32 -20.51 1.13
CA GLY A 36 18.75 -19.49 0.16
C GLY A 36 17.68 -19.03 -0.82
N LYS A 37 16.43 -19.50 -0.70
CA LYS A 37 15.30 -19.11 -1.56
C LYS A 37 14.68 -17.81 -1.06
N PHE A 38 14.33 -16.92 -1.99
CA PHE A 38 13.58 -15.71 -1.66
C PHE A 38 12.14 -16.05 -1.27
N VAL A 39 11.70 -15.50 -0.15
CA VAL A 39 10.36 -15.63 0.41
C VAL A 39 9.90 -14.27 0.91
N HIS A 40 8.59 -14.05 0.99
CA HIS A 40 8.06 -12.83 1.60
C HIS A 40 8.50 -12.70 3.06
N ASN A 41 8.88 -11.49 3.44
CA ASN A 41 9.28 -11.19 4.80
C ASN A 41 8.07 -11.11 5.74
N LYS A 42 7.73 -12.24 6.36
CA LYS A 42 6.59 -12.34 7.29
C LYS A 42 6.64 -11.33 8.45
N LYS A 43 7.84 -10.86 8.85
CA LYS A 43 8.00 -9.92 9.97
C LYS A 43 7.45 -8.52 9.66
N ILE A 44 7.53 -8.09 8.40
CA ILE A 44 6.98 -6.78 7.98
C ILE A 44 5.54 -6.91 7.49
N LEU A 45 5.11 -8.11 7.08
CA LEU A 45 3.72 -8.37 6.69
C LEU A 45 2.76 -8.45 7.87
N LYS A 46 3.24 -8.56 9.13
CA LYS A 46 2.39 -8.49 10.33
C LYS A 46 1.58 -7.19 10.42
N PHE A 47 2.04 -6.13 9.78
CA PHE A 47 1.32 -4.86 9.75
C PHE A 47 0.03 -4.94 8.91
N GLN A 48 -0.10 -5.95 8.03
CA GLN A 48 -1.35 -6.25 7.32
C GLN A 48 -2.47 -6.63 8.27
N SER A 49 -2.18 -7.32 9.38
CA SER A 49 -3.20 -7.60 10.40
C SER A 49 -3.65 -6.35 11.18
N ASP A 50 -2.85 -5.28 11.15
CA ASP A 50 -3.23 -3.97 11.69
C ASP A 50 -3.93 -3.07 10.65
N GLY A 51 -4.18 -3.59 9.44
CA GLY A 51 -4.83 -2.88 8.34
C GLY A 51 -3.90 -2.02 7.48
N LEU A 52 -2.58 -2.20 7.61
CA LEU A 52 -1.57 -1.54 6.75
C LEU A 52 -0.99 -2.52 5.73
N GLU A 53 -0.99 -2.12 4.46
CA GLU A 53 -0.27 -2.78 3.40
C GLU A 53 1.10 -2.13 3.17
N ILE A 54 1.93 -2.80 2.37
CA ILE A 54 3.20 -2.24 1.89
C ILE A 54 3.01 -1.86 0.42
N HIS A 55 3.41 -0.64 0.09
CA HIS A 55 3.54 -0.17 -1.27
C HIS A 55 5.03 -0.04 -1.64
N HIS A 56 5.39 -0.44 -2.86
CA HIS A 56 6.73 -0.28 -3.41
C HIS A 56 6.87 1.11 -4.04
N VAL A 57 7.74 1.95 -3.48
CA VAL A 57 7.94 3.34 -3.90
C VAL A 57 8.42 3.46 -5.35
N LEU A 58 9.19 2.48 -5.79
CA LEU A 58 9.77 2.44 -7.14
C LEU A 58 8.84 1.76 -8.16
N GLU A 59 7.60 1.41 -7.80
CA GLU A 59 6.60 0.95 -8.79
C GLU A 59 6.20 2.05 -9.77
N LYS A 60 6.55 3.32 -9.47
CA LYS A 60 6.48 4.40 -10.46
C LYS A 60 7.44 4.14 -11.64
N GLU A 61 8.62 3.57 -11.39
CA GLU A 61 9.65 3.33 -12.42
C GLU A 61 9.54 1.92 -13.01
N GLU A 62 9.30 0.92 -12.16
CA GLU A 62 9.27 -0.49 -12.52
C GLU A 62 7.98 -1.15 -11.98
N PRO A 63 6.95 -1.38 -12.81
CA PRO A 63 5.66 -1.86 -12.31
C PRO A 63 5.68 -3.34 -11.91
N GLY A 64 4.94 -3.66 -10.84
CA GLY A 64 4.68 -5.03 -10.40
C GLY A 64 5.77 -5.63 -9.53
N LEU A 65 6.48 -4.81 -8.75
CA LEU A 65 7.58 -5.22 -7.85
C LEU A 65 7.13 -6.17 -6.72
N SER A 66 5.83 -6.26 -6.48
CA SER A 66 5.23 -7.26 -5.59
C SER A 66 5.27 -8.69 -6.15
N ASN A 67 5.46 -8.88 -7.46
CA ASN A 67 5.56 -10.19 -8.11
C ASN A 67 6.96 -10.80 -7.88
N PRO A 68 7.07 -12.01 -7.30
CA PRO A 68 8.35 -12.70 -7.11
C PRO A 68 9.19 -12.85 -8.40
N GLN A 69 8.58 -12.86 -9.58
CA GLN A 69 9.30 -12.91 -10.86
C GLN A 69 10.21 -11.68 -11.08
N LYS A 70 9.94 -10.57 -10.39
CA LYS A 70 10.76 -9.35 -10.43
C LYS A 70 12.03 -9.43 -9.58
N LEU A 71 12.23 -10.51 -8.81
CA LEU A 71 13.46 -10.73 -8.02
C LEU A 71 14.72 -10.89 -8.87
N ASN A 72 14.57 -11.17 -10.16
CA ASN A 72 15.69 -11.22 -11.10
C ASN A 72 16.17 -9.82 -11.53
N LEU A 73 15.40 -8.77 -11.23
CA LEU A 73 15.85 -7.39 -11.32
C LEU A 73 16.79 -7.07 -10.15
N ASP A 74 17.29 -5.85 -10.13
CA ASP A 74 18.11 -5.38 -9.02
C ASP A 74 17.33 -5.46 -7.69
N PHE A 75 17.97 -6.04 -6.67
CA PHE A 75 17.36 -6.24 -5.37
C PHE A 75 17.09 -4.92 -4.64
N HIS A 76 17.71 -3.80 -5.06
CA HIS A 76 17.45 -2.48 -4.48
C HIS A 76 15.94 -2.14 -4.46
N TYR A 77 15.17 -2.57 -5.47
CA TYR A 77 13.72 -2.36 -5.52
C TYR A 77 12.95 -2.97 -4.33
N GLN A 78 13.53 -3.99 -3.70
CA GLN A 78 12.93 -4.75 -2.61
C GLN A 78 13.41 -4.29 -1.24
N GLU A 79 14.36 -3.35 -1.19
CA GLU A 79 14.94 -2.85 0.05
C GLU A 79 13.97 -1.99 0.85
N ALA A 80 14.07 -2.07 2.18
CA ALA A 80 13.18 -1.40 3.13
C ALA A 80 12.97 0.10 2.83
N GLN A 81 14.02 0.80 2.41
CA GLN A 81 13.99 2.23 2.08
C GLN A 81 13.09 2.59 0.89
N ASN A 82 12.87 1.62 0.00
CA ASN A 82 12.04 1.72 -1.20
C ASN A 82 10.62 1.18 -0.97
N LEU A 83 10.22 1.02 0.29
CA LEU A 83 8.90 0.58 0.71
C LEU A 83 8.25 1.64 1.62
N VAL A 84 6.93 1.66 1.63
CA VAL A 84 6.15 2.49 2.55
C VAL A 84 4.95 1.72 3.08
N TYR A 85 4.58 1.94 4.34
CA TYR A 85 3.32 1.45 4.89
C TYR A 85 2.18 2.39 4.48
N CYS A 86 1.04 1.83 4.11
CA CYS A 86 -0.16 2.59 3.74
C CYS A 86 -1.41 1.76 4.05
N ASP A 87 -2.52 2.40 4.42
CA ASP A 87 -3.81 1.70 4.42
C ASP A 87 -4.32 1.46 2.98
N LEU A 88 -5.45 0.76 2.84
CA LEU A 88 -5.95 0.36 1.53
C LEU A 88 -6.37 1.55 0.63
N LEU A 89 -6.91 2.63 1.21
CA LEU A 89 -7.29 3.83 0.46
C LEU A 89 -6.05 4.65 0.08
N GLU A 90 -5.08 4.73 0.99
CA GLU A 90 -3.78 5.33 0.73
C GLU A 90 -3.04 4.58 -0.40
N HIS A 91 -3.04 3.24 -0.37
CA HIS A 91 -2.45 2.41 -1.42
C HIS A 91 -3.12 2.64 -2.77
N PHE A 92 -4.45 2.70 -2.81
CA PHE A 92 -5.20 3.01 -4.02
C PHE A 92 -4.80 4.38 -4.57
N LEU A 93 -4.74 5.40 -3.70
CA LEU A 93 -4.37 6.75 -4.09
C LEU A 93 -2.93 6.84 -4.60
N LEU A 94 -1.97 6.13 -4.00
CA LEU A 94 -0.58 6.09 -4.50
C LEU A 94 -0.53 5.59 -5.95
N HIS A 95 -1.29 4.55 -6.30
CA HIS A 95 -1.37 4.06 -7.69
C HIS A 95 -2.03 5.07 -8.64
N LEU A 96 -3.03 5.83 -8.19
CA LEU A 96 -3.60 6.93 -8.98
C LEU A 96 -2.58 8.07 -9.17
N LYS A 97 -1.77 8.38 -8.17
CA LYS A 97 -0.72 9.41 -8.28
C LYS A 97 0.39 8.99 -9.26
N ILE A 98 0.75 7.71 -9.29
CA ILE A 98 1.64 7.15 -10.32
C ILE A 98 1.00 7.31 -11.70
N TYR A 99 -0.27 6.95 -11.84
CA TYR A 99 -0.99 7.13 -13.10
C TYR A 99 -1.01 8.59 -13.55
N ASP A 100 -1.36 9.54 -12.68
CA ASP A 100 -1.38 10.98 -12.99
C ASP A 100 0.00 11.49 -13.44
N TYR A 101 1.07 11.00 -12.80
CA TYR A 101 2.44 11.33 -13.19
C TYR A 101 2.76 10.88 -14.63
N TYR A 102 2.24 9.74 -15.08
CA TYR A 102 2.48 9.21 -16.43
C TYR A 102 1.41 9.56 -17.47
N ALA A 103 0.21 9.96 -17.06
CA ALA A 103 -0.84 10.44 -17.94
C ALA A 103 -0.40 11.70 -18.71
N THR A 104 0.52 12.47 -18.12
CA THR A 104 1.17 13.62 -18.76
C THR A 104 2.39 13.23 -19.63
N ASN A 105 2.84 11.97 -19.58
CA ASN A 105 4.09 11.46 -20.18
C ASN A 105 3.87 10.23 -21.10
N GLU A 106 2.66 10.02 -21.62
CA GLU A 106 2.32 8.99 -22.63
C GLU A 106 2.52 7.51 -22.21
N LYS A 107 2.44 7.19 -20.90
CA LYS A 107 2.48 5.79 -20.39
C LYS A 107 1.32 5.46 -19.44
N PRO A 108 0.06 5.46 -19.92
CA PRO A 108 -1.12 5.33 -19.08
C PRO A 108 -1.22 3.97 -18.36
N GLU A 109 -0.46 2.96 -18.79
CA GLU A 109 -0.47 1.63 -18.19
C GLU A 109 0.18 1.55 -16.79
N ILE A 110 1.06 2.50 -16.46
CA ILE A 110 1.76 2.52 -15.17
C ILE A 110 0.78 3.03 -14.09
N GLY A 111 0.69 2.31 -12.98
CA GLY A 111 -0.25 2.60 -11.88
C GLY A 111 -1.67 2.02 -12.07
N ILE A 112 -2.23 1.99 -13.29
CA ILE A 112 -3.61 1.49 -13.52
C ILE A 112 -3.80 0.06 -13.01
N LYS A 113 -2.87 -0.85 -13.31
CA LYS A 113 -3.00 -2.25 -12.90
C LYS A 113 -2.99 -2.38 -11.37
N GLY A 114 -2.14 -1.61 -10.68
CA GLY A 114 -2.10 -1.56 -9.22
C GLY A 114 -3.40 -1.01 -8.65
N ALA A 115 -3.86 0.14 -9.16
CA ALA A 115 -5.13 0.75 -8.77
C ALA A 115 -6.30 -0.22 -8.94
N PHE A 116 -6.37 -0.94 -10.06
CA PHE A 116 -7.40 -1.93 -10.34
C PHE A 116 -7.40 -3.08 -9.32
N LEU A 117 -6.23 -3.63 -8.98
CA LEU A 117 -6.11 -4.69 -7.99
C LEU A 117 -6.55 -4.22 -6.60
N ILE A 118 -6.17 -3.01 -6.20
CA ILE A 118 -6.59 -2.44 -4.92
C ILE A 118 -8.08 -2.12 -4.91
N ASN A 119 -8.64 -1.58 -5.99
CA ASN A 119 -10.08 -1.35 -6.13
C ASN A 119 -10.89 -2.65 -6.00
N ASN A 120 -10.39 -3.75 -6.56
CA ASN A 120 -11.02 -5.06 -6.36
C ASN A 120 -11.02 -5.47 -4.89
N LYS A 121 -9.89 -5.31 -4.18
CA LYS A 121 -9.83 -5.56 -2.72
C LYS A 121 -10.82 -4.69 -1.95
N ILE A 122 -10.90 -3.39 -2.28
CA ILE A 122 -11.85 -2.45 -1.66
C ILE A 122 -13.28 -2.94 -1.89
N ARG A 123 -13.64 -3.24 -3.15
CA ARG A 123 -14.96 -3.76 -3.50
C ARG A 123 -15.28 -5.04 -2.73
N ASP A 124 -14.33 -5.98 -2.66
CA ASP A 124 -14.54 -7.26 -1.98
C ASP A 124 -14.76 -7.07 -0.48
N LEU A 125 -14.10 -6.08 0.15
CA LEU A 125 -14.36 -5.72 1.56
C LEU A 125 -15.77 -5.18 1.75
N PHE A 126 -16.24 -4.30 0.86
CA PHE A 126 -17.59 -3.73 0.93
C PHE A 126 -18.68 -4.77 0.60
N GLN A 127 -18.47 -5.62 -0.40
CA GLN A 127 -19.47 -6.60 -0.85
C GLN A 127 -19.61 -7.79 0.10
N ASN A 128 -18.52 -8.25 0.69
CA ASN A 128 -18.54 -9.46 1.52
C ASN A 128 -18.77 -9.17 3.01
N ASN A 129 -18.97 -7.91 3.42
CA ASN A 129 -19.14 -7.50 4.82
C ASN A 129 -18.06 -8.11 5.75
N GLN A 130 -16.85 -8.30 5.22
CA GLN A 130 -15.73 -8.97 5.89
C GLN A 130 -15.06 -8.02 6.89
N ILE A 131 -15.83 -7.52 7.86
CA ILE A 131 -15.30 -6.97 9.11
C ILE A 131 -14.80 -8.16 9.94
N THR A 132 -13.64 -8.70 9.56
CA THR A 132 -13.14 -9.99 10.06
C THR A 132 -12.32 -9.87 11.33
N THR A 133 -11.87 -8.66 11.69
CA THR A 133 -11.04 -8.44 12.89
C THR A 133 -11.74 -7.55 13.92
N THR A 134 -11.50 -7.84 15.19
CA THR A 134 -12.00 -7.04 16.33
C THR A 134 -11.58 -5.57 16.21
N LYS A 135 -10.36 -5.31 15.74
CA LYS A 135 -9.79 -3.97 15.57
C LYS A 135 -10.49 -3.15 14.47
N GLN A 136 -10.96 -3.81 13.41
CA GLN A 136 -11.77 -3.15 12.38
C GLN A 136 -13.17 -2.82 12.90
N LYS A 137 -13.78 -3.68 13.74
CA LYS A 137 -15.06 -3.39 14.40
C LYS A 137 -14.95 -2.20 15.36
N GLU A 138 -13.87 -2.12 16.12
CA GLU A 138 -13.59 -1.00 17.03
C GLU A 138 -13.46 0.32 16.25
N ARG A 139 -12.66 0.35 15.17
CA ARG A 139 -12.51 1.55 14.33
C ARG A 139 -13.81 1.98 13.63
N ILE A 140 -14.66 1.03 13.25
CA ILE A 140 -15.98 1.34 12.67
C ILE A 140 -16.87 2.00 13.73
N LYS A 141 -16.92 1.44 14.95
CA LYS A 141 -17.66 2.06 16.07
C LYS A 141 -17.17 3.45 16.42
N GLU A 142 -15.86 3.65 16.47
CA GLU A 142 -15.26 4.98 16.68
C GLU A 142 -15.71 5.96 15.59
N CYS A 143 -15.71 5.53 14.32
CA CYS A 143 -16.16 6.33 13.19
C CYS A 143 -17.66 6.64 13.24
N GLU A 144 -18.49 5.67 13.64
CA GLU A 144 -19.94 5.86 13.82
C GLU A 144 -20.24 6.90 14.90
N ILE A 145 -19.53 6.82 16.03
CA ILE A 145 -19.62 7.80 17.13
C ILE A 145 -19.17 9.18 16.67
N GLU A 146 -18.02 9.29 15.99
CA GLU A 146 -17.48 10.56 15.49
C GLU A 146 -18.41 11.25 14.49
N ASN A 147 -19.18 10.49 13.73
CA ASN A 147 -20.07 11.03 12.69
C ASN A 147 -21.55 11.09 13.11
N GLY A 148 -21.88 10.80 14.37
CA GLY A 148 -23.25 10.84 14.88
C GLY A 148 -24.18 9.82 14.22
N ILE A 149 -23.62 8.73 13.67
CA ILE A 149 -24.38 7.64 13.08
C ILE A 149 -24.72 6.69 14.22
N ASN A 150 -25.92 6.84 14.81
CA ASN A 150 -26.41 5.90 15.81
C ASN A 150 -26.72 4.55 15.14
N VAL A 151 -26.08 3.49 15.62
CA VAL A 151 -26.49 2.08 15.41
C VAL A 151 -27.18 1.58 16.68
#